data_AF-A0A8H7YVZ2-F1
#
_entry.id   AF-A0A8H7YVZ2-F1
#
_cell.length_a   1.000
_cell.length_b   1.000
_cell.length_c   1.000
_cell.angle_alpha   90.00
_cell.angle_beta   90.00
_cell.angle_gamma   90.00
#
_symmetry.space_group_name_H-M   'P 1'
#
loop_
_entity.id
_entity.type
_entity.pdbx_description
1 polymer ?
#
loop_
_entity_poly.entity_id
_entity_poly.type
_entity_poly.pdbx_seq_one_letter_code
_entity_poly.pdbx_strand_id
1 'polypeptide(L)'
;MAVGPRVSKEDFMHALGLDANNPQHEPFYRAMRDEAIVVYNILNQDNSNLLENLRNDPSIRPPFFWHHIRPERQRWGILEIWRNSKPVTRAWFDRGITDGEYGPNWVTGWLLYSVFRSRDVRNNRNRRKGEDGGSGNSGGQGQPKNGRSATTGSERQNGGYYDPVRNGTH
;
A
#
# COMPACT_ATOMS: atom_id res chain seq x y z
N MET A 1 7.76 -13.32 -16.48
CA MET A 1 7.48 -14.42 -15.52
C MET A 1 6.34 -13.95 -14.61
N ALA A 2 5.39 -14.81 -14.25
CA ALA A 2 4.34 -14.42 -13.30
C ALA A 2 4.95 -14.08 -11.94
N VAL A 3 4.46 -13.02 -11.30
CA VAL A 3 4.94 -12.58 -9.98
C VAL A 3 3.80 -12.59 -8.96
N GLY A 4 4.16 -12.88 -7.71
CA GLY A 4 3.20 -12.88 -6.60
C GLY A 4 2.76 -11.46 -6.22
N PRO A 5 1.62 -11.30 -5.52
CA PRO A 5 1.00 -10.00 -5.23
C PRO A 5 1.84 -9.10 -4.30
N ARG A 6 2.88 -9.64 -3.67
CA ARG A 6 3.71 -8.90 -2.69
C ARG A 6 4.97 -8.28 -3.28
N VAL A 7 5.29 -8.53 -4.56
CA VAL A 7 6.49 -7.94 -5.19
C VAL A 7 6.34 -6.44 -5.34
N SER A 8 7.47 -5.74 -5.52
CA SER A 8 7.48 -4.29 -5.69
C SER A 8 6.81 -3.86 -7.01
N LYS A 9 6.51 -2.55 -7.14
CA LYS A 9 6.01 -1.98 -8.42
C LYS A 9 7.04 -2.18 -9.54
N GLU A 10 8.32 -2.05 -9.22
CA GLU A 10 9.43 -2.21 -10.16
C GLU A 10 9.48 -3.64 -10.70
N ASP A 11 9.47 -4.65 -9.82
CA ASP A 11 9.48 -6.06 -10.23
C ASP A 11 8.24 -6.43 -11.04
N PHE A 12 7.07 -5.89 -10.65
CA PHE A 12 5.83 -6.07 -11.39
C PHE A 12 5.90 -5.50 -12.81
N MET A 13 6.40 -4.26 -12.95
CA MET A 13 6.56 -3.64 -14.26
C MET A 13 7.59 -4.38 -15.10
N HIS A 14 8.73 -4.75 -14.50
CA HIS A 14 9.77 -5.52 -15.17
C HIS A 14 9.24 -6.88 -15.67
N ALA A 15 8.40 -7.56 -14.88
CA ALA A 15 7.77 -8.82 -15.27
C ALA A 15 6.83 -8.68 -16.49
N LEU A 16 6.29 -7.47 -16.74
CA LEU A 16 5.50 -7.13 -17.93
C LEU A 16 6.37 -6.64 -19.11
N GLY A 17 7.68 -6.50 -18.94
CA GLY A 17 8.56 -5.85 -19.91
C GLY A 17 8.44 -4.32 -19.92
N LEU A 18 7.90 -3.75 -18.85
CA LEU A 18 7.83 -2.31 -18.60
C LEU A 18 8.97 -1.90 -17.65
N ASP A 19 9.32 -0.62 -17.71
CA ASP A 19 10.35 -0.01 -16.87
C ASP A 19 9.71 1.06 -16.00
N ALA A 20 9.84 0.91 -14.69
CA ALA A 20 9.27 1.85 -13.71
C ALA A 20 9.95 3.22 -13.73
N ASN A 21 11.18 3.30 -14.23
CA ASN A 21 11.94 4.54 -14.34
C ASN A 21 11.71 5.25 -15.68
N ASN A 22 11.08 4.58 -16.65
CA ASN A 22 10.76 5.18 -17.94
C ASN A 22 9.42 5.95 -17.86
N PRO A 23 9.42 7.29 -18.06
CA PRO A 23 8.20 8.10 -18.01
C PRO A 23 7.15 7.70 -19.06
N GLN A 24 7.54 7.07 -20.16
CA GLN A 24 6.63 6.60 -21.21
C GLN A 24 5.86 5.34 -20.80
N HIS A 25 6.38 4.57 -19.83
CA HIS A 25 5.75 3.35 -19.36
C HIS A 25 4.76 3.62 -18.20
N GLU A 26 4.95 4.73 -17.49
CA GLU A 26 4.10 5.14 -16.38
C GLU A 26 2.62 5.31 -16.75
N PRO A 27 2.24 5.90 -17.91
CA PRO A 27 0.85 5.98 -18.36
C PRO A 27 0.17 4.61 -18.48
N PHE A 28 0.86 3.57 -18.96
CA PHE A 28 0.30 2.22 -19.05
C PHE A 28 0.03 1.64 -17.66
N TYR A 29 0.98 1.82 -16.73
CA TYR A 29 0.81 1.42 -15.34
C TYR A 29 -0.40 2.12 -14.70
N ARG A 30 -0.54 3.45 -14.91
CA ARG A 30 -1.67 4.23 -14.40
C ARG A 30 -2.99 3.75 -14.97
N ALA A 31 -3.08 3.55 -16.28
CA ALA A 31 -4.30 3.05 -16.93
C ALA A 31 -4.73 1.69 -16.36
N MET A 32 -3.79 0.74 -16.21
CA MET A 32 -4.07 -0.56 -15.60
C MET A 32 -4.54 -0.45 -14.14
N ARG A 33 -3.90 0.45 -13.37
CA ARG A 33 -4.26 0.69 -11.97
C ARG A 33 -5.63 1.32 -11.82
N ASP A 34 -6.00 2.25 -12.71
CA ASP A 34 -7.31 2.91 -12.68
C ASP A 34 -8.46 1.92 -12.86
N GLU A 35 -8.28 0.92 -13.72
CA GLU A 35 -9.27 -0.16 -13.89
C GLU A 35 -9.39 -1.03 -12.63
N ALA A 36 -8.28 -1.32 -11.94
CA ALA A 36 -8.30 -2.00 -10.66
C ALA A 36 -8.96 -1.17 -9.55
N ILE A 37 -8.86 0.17 -9.60
CA ILE A 37 -9.53 1.07 -8.66
C ILE A 37 -11.06 0.97 -8.80
N VAL A 38 -11.59 0.82 -10.01
CA VAL A 38 -13.03 0.65 -10.24
C VAL A 38 -13.54 -0.58 -9.49
N VAL A 39 -12.87 -1.73 -9.66
CA VAL A 39 -13.28 -2.98 -9.00
C VAL A 39 -13.07 -2.91 -7.48
N TYR A 40 -12.00 -2.26 -7.01
CA TYR A 40 -11.83 -1.97 -5.60
C TYR A 40 -13.02 -1.20 -5.03
N ASN A 41 -13.50 -0.16 -5.71
CA ASN A 41 -14.65 0.61 -5.24
C ASN A 41 -15.91 -0.27 -5.14
N ILE A 42 -16.15 -1.15 -6.11
CA ILE A 42 -17.28 -2.11 -6.07
C ILE A 42 -17.17 -3.04 -4.86
N LEU A 43 -15.98 -3.58 -4.59
CA LEU A 43 -15.76 -4.46 -3.43
C LEU A 43 -15.97 -3.74 -2.08
N ASN A 44 -15.92 -2.42 -2.06
CA ASN A 44 -16.14 -1.59 -0.87
C ASN A 44 -17.59 -1.10 -0.69
N GLN A 45 -18.50 -1.41 -1.63
CA GLN A 45 -19.89 -0.93 -1.57
C GLN A 45 -20.79 -1.81 -0.70
N ASP A 46 -20.48 -3.10 -0.58
CA ASP A 46 -21.40 -4.08 0.03
C ASP A 46 -20.66 -5.03 0.98
N ASN A 47 -21.24 -5.22 2.17
CA ASN A 47 -20.80 -6.19 3.18
C ASN A 47 -20.91 -7.64 2.68
N SER A 48 -21.71 -7.91 1.64
CA SER A 48 -21.77 -9.22 1.00
C SER A 48 -20.40 -9.70 0.50
N ASN A 49 -19.48 -8.77 0.20
CA ASN A 49 -18.10 -9.05 -0.21
C ASN A 49 -17.20 -9.57 0.94
N LEU A 50 -17.60 -9.36 2.19
CA LEU A 50 -16.81 -9.64 3.39
C LEU A 50 -16.93 -11.08 3.85
N LEU A 51 -15.91 -11.61 4.53
CA LEU A 51 -15.94 -12.88 5.26
C LEU A 51 -17.23 -13.04 6.10
N GLU A 52 -17.71 -14.27 6.27
CA GLU A 52 -19.00 -14.55 6.93
C GLU A 52 -19.10 -13.97 8.33
N ASN A 53 -18.02 -14.11 9.10
CA ASN A 53 -17.91 -13.58 10.45
C ASN A 53 -17.84 -12.04 10.51
N LEU A 54 -17.49 -11.36 9.41
CA LEU A 54 -17.36 -9.91 9.34
C LEU A 54 -18.58 -9.21 8.71
N ARG A 55 -19.38 -9.94 7.92
CA ARG A 55 -20.50 -9.37 7.15
C ARG A 55 -21.54 -8.67 8.02
N ASN A 56 -21.84 -9.24 9.18
CA ASN A 56 -22.85 -8.74 10.11
C ASN A 56 -22.28 -7.89 11.24
N ASP A 57 -20.96 -7.63 11.23
CA ASP A 57 -20.31 -6.83 12.26
C ASP A 57 -20.48 -5.34 11.95
N PRO A 58 -21.21 -4.57 12.78
CA PRO A 58 -21.46 -3.14 12.54
C PRO A 58 -20.20 -2.26 12.74
N SER A 59 -19.14 -2.81 13.35
CA SER A 59 -17.85 -2.13 13.53
C SER A 59 -17.01 -2.14 12.24
N ILE A 60 -17.28 -3.09 11.34
CA ILE A 60 -16.57 -3.20 10.06
C ILE A 60 -17.25 -2.26 9.05
N ARG A 61 -16.55 -1.18 8.71
CA ARG A 61 -17.00 -0.20 7.72
C ARG A 61 -15.95 -0.02 6.61
N PRO A 62 -16.37 0.39 5.40
CA PRO A 62 -15.43 0.75 4.34
C PRO A 62 -14.49 1.89 4.78
N PRO A 63 -13.26 1.96 4.23
CA PRO A 63 -12.68 1.02 3.28
C PRO A 63 -12.29 -0.31 3.92
N PHE A 64 -12.70 -1.41 3.29
CA PHE A 64 -12.35 -2.76 3.69
C PHE A 64 -10.89 -3.08 3.35
N PHE A 65 -10.29 -3.95 4.17
CA PHE A 65 -8.96 -4.46 3.92
C PHE A 65 -9.01 -5.74 3.10
N TRP A 66 -7.90 -6.05 2.42
CA TRP A 66 -7.77 -7.26 1.61
C TRP A 66 -8.22 -8.52 2.36
N HIS A 67 -7.78 -8.66 3.61
CA HIS A 67 -8.11 -9.80 4.48
C HIS A 67 -9.57 -9.83 4.95
N HIS A 68 -10.34 -8.77 4.76
CA HIS A 68 -11.78 -8.78 5.04
C HIS A 68 -12.58 -9.37 3.87
N ILE A 69 -12.08 -9.27 2.64
CA ILE A 69 -12.78 -9.73 1.45
C ILE A 69 -12.70 -11.26 1.35
N ARG A 70 -13.81 -11.94 1.03
CA ARG A 70 -13.80 -13.39 0.81
C ARG A 70 -12.88 -13.78 -0.35
N PRO A 71 -12.20 -14.94 -0.29
CA PRO A 71 -11.38 -15.43 -1.41
C PRO A 71 -12.13 -15.48 -2.74
N GLU A 72 -13.39 -15.92 -2.73
CA GLU A 72 -14.23 -15.97 -3.94
C GLU A 72 -14.44 -14.59 -4.56
N ARG A 73 -14.64 -13.56 -3.72
CA ARG A 73 -14.84 -12.18 -4.19
C ARG A 73 -13.53 -11.51 -4.61
N GLN A 74 -12.41 -11.89 -4.01
CA GLN A 74 -11.08 -11.52 -4.52
C GLN A 74 -10.88 -12.12 -5.91
N ARG A 75 -11.12 -13.42 -6.10
CA ARG A 75 -11.01 -14.12 -7.39
C ARG A 75 -11.95 -13.51 -8.45
N TRP A 76 -13.19 -13.23 -8.08
CA TRP A 76 -14.13 -12.53 -8.94
C TRP A 76 -13.59 -11.16 -9.35
N GLY A 77 -13.07 -10.36 -8.43
CA GLY A 77 -12.51 -9.04 -8.74
C GLY A 77 -11.32 -9.10 -9.70
N ILE A 78 -10.46 -10.11 -9.55
CA ILE A 78 -9.32 -10.35 -10.47
C ILE A 78 -9.81 -10.60 -11.91
N LEU A 79 -10.84 -11.43 -12.07
CA LEU A 79 -11.46 -11.69 -13.36
C LEU A 79 -12.22 -10.49 -13.90
N GLU A 80 -12.89 -9.74 -13.03
CA GLU A 80 -13.72 -8.60 -13.43
C GLU A 80 -12.90 -7.48 -14.05
N ILE A 81 -11.69 -7.21 -13.51
CA ILE A 81 -10.74 -6.26 -14.11
C ILE A 81 -10.37 -6.71 -15.52
N TRP A 82 -10.00 -7.98 -15.68
CA TRP A 82 -9.58 -8.50 -16.98
C TRP A 82 -10.72 -8.48 -18.01
N ARG A 83 -11.91 -8.92 -17.62
CA ARG A 83 -13.10 -9.00 -18.50
C ARG A 83 -13.55 -7.65 -19.02
N ASN A 84 -13.55 -6.63 -18.16
CA ASN A 84 -13.99 -5.27 -18.52
C ASN A 84 -12.85 -4.35 -18.94
N SER A 85 -11.71 -4.91 -19.30
CA SER A 85 -10.53 -4.10 -19.61
C SER A 85 -10.64 -3.31 -20.90
N LYS A 86 -10.08 -2.10 -20.88
CA LYS A 86 -10.08 -1.22 -22.05
C LYS A 86 -9.11 -1.73 -23.11
N PRO A 87 -9.28 -1.37 -24.39
CA PRO A 87 -8.38 -1.80 -25.46
C PRO A 87 -6.89 -1.52 -25.19
N VAL A 88 -6.58 -0.41 -24.50
CA VAL A 88 -5.19 -0.01 -24.17
C VAL A 88 -4.52 -0.89 -23.09
N THR A 89 -5.30 -1.46 -22.19
CA THR A 89 -4.83 -2.27 -21.04
C THR A 89 -4.98 -3.76 -21.29
N ARG A 90 -5.90 -4.14 -22.19
CA ARG A 90 -6.27 -5.52 -22.50
C ARG A 90 -5.07 -6.42 -22.79
N ALA A 91 -4.18 -5.98 -23.66
CA ALA A 91 -3.00 -6.78 -24.05
C ALA A 91 -2.07 -7.09 -22.86
N TRP A 92 -2.00 -6.20 -21.87
CA TRP A 92 -1.20 -6.41 -20.66
C TRP A 92 -1.85 -7.42 -19.72
N PHE A 93 -3.18 -7.39 -19.60
CA PHE A 93 -3.91 -8.35 -18.80
C PHE A 93 -3.98 -9.73 -19.45
N ASP A 94 -4.06 -9.81 -20.78
CA ASP A 94 -4.02 -11.09 -21.49
C ASP A 94 -2.70 -11.84 -21.24
N ARG A 95 -1.56 -11.13 -21.11
CA ARG A 95 -0.27 -11.71 -20.67
C ARG A 95 -0.27 -12.19 -19.21
N GLY A 96 -1.25 -11.75 -18.44
CA GLY A 96 -1.42 -12.07 -17.03
C GLY A 96 -2.16 -13.38 -16.77
N ILE A 97 -2.80 -13.96 -17.80
CA ILE A 97 -3.56 -15.21 -17.68
C ILE A 97 -2.64 -16.30 -17.14
N THR A 98 -3.03 -16.89 -16.01
CA THR A 98 -2.25 -17.94 -15.34
C THR A 98 -3.18 -18.86 -14.58
N ASP A 99 -2.76 -20.11 -14.41
CA ASP A 99 -3.42 -21.07 -13.54
C ASP A 99 -2.66 -21.21 -12.21
N GLY A 100 -3.26 -21.91 -11.24
CA GLY A 100 -2.62 -22.24 -9.97
C GLY A 100 -2.62 -21.10 -8.94
N GLU A 101 -1.52 -20.96 -8.20
CA GLU A 101 -1.40 -20.11 -6.99
C GLU A 101 -1.72 -18.63 -7.25
N TYR A 102 -1.29 -18.10 -8.40
CA TYR A 102 -1.51 -16.70 -8.79
C TYR A 102 -2.63 -16.52 -9.81
N GLY A 103 -3.38 -17.60 -10.07
CA GLY A 103 -4.53 -17.58 -10.96
C GLY A 103 -5.68 -16.77 -10.38
N PRO A 104 -6.65 -16.38 -11.22
CA PRO A 104 -6.71 -16.64 -12.66
C PRO A 104 -5.91 -15.64 -13.52
N ASN A 105 -5.38 -14.57 -12.91
CA ASN A 105 -4.59 -13.58 -13.61
C ASN A 105 -3.65 -12.86 -12.64
N TRP A 106 -2.34 -13.08 -12.78
CA TRP A 106 -1.37 -12.54 -11.82
C TRP A 106 -1.24 -11.01 -11.92
N VAL A 107 -1.49 -10.44 -13.12
CA VAL A 107 -1.38 -9.00 -13.36
C VAL A 107 -2.50 -8.25 -12.64
N THR A 108 -3.75 -8.65 -12.89
CA THR A 108 -4.90 -8.02 -12.22
C THR A 108 -4.94 -8.36 -10.73
N GLY A 109 -4.47 -9.54 -10.34
CA GLY A 109 -4.26 -9.93 -8.94
C GLY A 109 -3.28 -9.00 -8.23
N TRP A 110 -2.12 -8.75 -8.82
CA TRP A 110 -1.14 -7.82 -8.28
C TRP A 110 -1.70 -6.41 -8.18
N LEU A 111 -2.36 -5.92 -9.25
CA LEU A 111 -2.92 -4.57 -9.29
C LEU A 111 -3.98 -4.37 -8.22
N LEU A 112 -4.95 -5.27 -8.11
CA LEU A 112 -6.02 -5.18 -7.12
C LEU A 112 -5.44 -5.21 -5.70
N TYR A 113 -4.52 -6.13 -5.41
CA TYR A 113 -3.85 -6.18 -4.10
C TYR A 113 -3.08 -4.89 -3.80
N SER A 114 -2.34 -4.34 -4.78
CA SER A 114 -1.59 -3.09 -4.63
C SER A 114 -2.50 -1.90 -4.28
N VAL A 115 -3.69 -1.87 -4.88
CA VAL A 115 -4.74 -0.85 -4.68
C VAL A 115 -5.29 -0.93 -3.26
N PHE A 116 -5.62 -2.14 -2.75
CA PHE A 116 -6.01 -2.36 -1.36
C PHE A 116 -4.90 -1.93 -0.39
N ARG A 117 -3.66 -2.37 -0.63
CA ARG A 117 -2.52 -2.10 0.24
C ARG A 117 -2.20 -0.61 0.34
N SER A 118 -2.36 0.15 -0.75
CA SER A 118 -2.10 1.59 -0.77
C SER A 118 -3.11 2.42 0.05
N ARG A 119 -4.31 1.88 0.28
CA ARG A 119 -5.39 2.53 1.03
C ARG A 119 -5.48 2.07 2.49
N ASP A 120 -4.73 1.03 2.85
CA ASP A 120 -4.61 0.59 4.24
C ASP A 120 -3.74 1.59 5.05
N VAL A 121 -4.37 2.29 5.99
CA VAL A 121 -3.70 3.27 6.87
C VAL A 121 -2.56 2.65 7.69
N ARG A 122 -2.61 1.34 7.97
CA ARG A 122 -1.53 0.62 8.66
C ARG A 122 -0.27 0.56 7.80
N ASN A 123 -0.43 0.44 6.49
CA ASN A 123 0.68 0.44 5.55
C ASN A 123 1.26 1.85 5.32
N ASN A 124 0.46 2.91 5.50
CA ASN A 124 0.93 4.30 5.37
C ASN A 124 1.79 4.78 6.55
N ARG A 125 1.62 4.22 7.75
CA ARG A 125 2.43 4.57 8.94
C ARG A 125 3.91 4.20 8.80
N ASN A 126 4.23 3.11 8.10
CA ASN A 126 5.63 2.72 7.86
C ASN A 126 6.34 3.61 6.83
N ARG A 127 5.62 4.35 5.97
CA ARG A 127 6.24 5.28 5.01
C ARG A 127 6.57 6.64 5.61
N ARG A 128 5.75 7.14 6.55
CA ARG A 128 5.97 8.45 7.18
C ARG A 128 7.12 8.47 8.20
N LYS A 129 7.66 7.32 8.60
CA LYS A 129 8.82 7.25 9.50
C LYS A 129 10.16 7.49 8.77
N GLY A 130 10.17 7.64 7.45
CA GLY A 130 11.37 7.88 6.65
C GLY A 130 11.47 9.29 6.05
N GLU A 131 10.52 10.19 6.34
CA GLU A 131 10.40 11.48 5.66
C GLU A 131 10.02 12.59 6.65
N ASP A 132 10.72 12.62 7.79
CA ASP A 132 10.76 13.79 8.68
C ASP A 132 12.03 14.59 8.33
N GLY A 133 11.96 15.27 7.18
CA GLY A 133 13.13 15.90 6.57
C GLY A 133 12.76 16.80 5.39
N GLY A 134 11.77 17.68 5.59
CA GLY A 134 11.61 18.85 4.72
C GLY A 134 10.19 19.07 4.22
N SER A 135 9.51 20.04 4.82
CA SER A 135 8.80 21.12 4.12
C SER A 135 8.01 21.96 5.13
N GLY A 136 8.39 23.22 5.29
CA GLY A 136 7.66 24.19 6.08
C GLY A 136 7.98 25.61 5.63
N ASN A 137 7.57 25.96 4.40
CA ASN A 137 7.57 27.34 3.93
C ASN A 137 6.32 28.06 4.45
N SER A 138 6.48 29.06 5.31
CA SER A 138 5.45 30.05 5.64
C SER A 138 6.15 31.35 6.03
N GLY A 139 5.92 32.40 5.24
CA GLY A 139 6.53 33.72 5.44
C GLY A 139 5.88 34.53 6.56
N GLY A 140 6.59 35.58 7.00
CA GLY A 140 6.02 36.68 7.79
C GLY A 140 6.88 37.13 8.98
N GLN A 141 7.73 38.14 8.74
CA GLN A 141 8.12 39.28 9.60
C GLN A 141 8.23 39.12 11.14
N GLY A 142 9.40 39.48 11.68
CA GLY A 142 9.56 39.89 13.09
C GLY A 142 10.98 39.77 13.62
N GLN A 143 11.67 40.90 13.74
CA GLN A 143 13.08 41.06 14.17
C GLN A 143 13.23 41.05 15.73
N PRO A 144 14.42 41.26 16.32
CA PRO A 144 15.21 40.27 17.07
C PRO A 144 15.32 40.58 18.58
N LYS A 145 15.72 39.62 19.44
CA LYS A 145 16.36 39.96 20.74
C LYS A 145 17.44 38.96 21.19
N ASN A 146 18.60 39.54 21.43
CA ASN A 146 19.76 39.01 22.15
C ASN A 146 19.41 38.43 23.53
N GLY A 147 20.10 37.34 23.89
CA GLY A 147 20.25 36.87 25.27
C GLY A 147 21.44 35.91 25.35
N ARG A 148 22.53 36.36 25.98
CA ARG A 148 23.83 35.68 26.12
C ARG A 148 23.85 34.61 27.22
N SER A 149 24.90 33.78 27.13
CA SER A 149 25.61 32.99 28.18
C SER A 149 25.17 31.53 28.32
N ALA A 150 25.99 30.57 27.87
CA ALA A 150 27.10 29.88 28.58
C ALA A 150 26.54 28.99 29.71
N THR A 151 26.80 27.67 29.79
CA THR A 151 28.12 27.04 29.97
C THR A 151 27.97 25.50 29.88
N THR A 152 29.05 24.81 29.48
CA THR A 152 29.51 23.44 29.90
C THR A 152 28.61 22.21 29.74
N GLY A 153 29.16 21.16 29.13
CA GLY A 153 28.72 19.78 29.40
C GLY A 153 28.90 18.82 28.22
N SER A 154 30.13 18.33 28.02
CA SER A 154 30.39 17.12 27.26
C SER A 154 29.68 15.95 27.95
N GLU A 155 28.82 15.20 27.25
CA GLU A 155 28.77 13.73 27.33
C GLU A 155 27.71 13.13 26.41
N ARG A 156 28.19 12.27 25.50
CA ARG A 156 27.36 11.29 24.80
C ARG A 156 26.96 10.23 25.81
N GLN A 157 25.68 10.12 26.14
CA GLN A 157 25.19 8.97 26.89
C GLN A 157 24.02 8.30 26.20
N ASN A 158 24.30 7.03 25.93
CA ASN A 158 23.53 5.97 25.31
C ASN A 158 22.33 5.64 26.20
N GLY A 159 21.12 5.90 25.72
CA GLY A 159 19.87 5.68 26.46
C GLY A 159 19.52 4.19 26.54
N GLY A 160 20.05 3.54 27.57
CA GLY A 160 19.73 2.17 27.95
C GLY A 160 18.29 1.99 28.41
N TYR A 161 17.74 0.83 28.06
CA TYR A 161 16.42 0.31 28.38
C TYR A 161 16.23 0.13 29.90
N TYR A 162 15.09 0.59 30.44
CA TYR A 162 14.68 0.31 31.82
C TYR A 162 13.80 -0.97 31.83
N ASP A 163 14.25 -2.02 32.53
CA ASP A 163 13.55 -3.29 32.73
C ASP A 163 13.37 -3.55 34.24
N PRO A 164 12.14 -3.41 34.79
CA PRO A 164 11.89 -3.49 36.23
C PRO A 164 11.71 -4.91 36.80
N VAL A 165 12.06 -5.99 36.09
CA VAL A 165 11.73 -7.37 36.52
C VAL A 165 12.93 -8.19 37.04
N ARG A 166 14.00 -7.56 37.54
CA ARG A 166 15.17 -8.28 38.07
C ARG A 166 15.68 -7.80 39.43
N ASN A 167 14.77 -7.59 40.38
CA ASN A 167 15.17 -7.60 41.79
C ASN A 167 14.12 -8.30 42.64
N GLY A 168 14.37 -9.58 42.91
CA GLY A 168 13.57 -10.39 43.82
C GLY A 168 14.01 -11.84 43.76
N THR A 169 15.00 -12.21 44.59
CA THR A 169 14.82 -13.09 45.76
C THR A 169 16.17 -13.60 46.29
N HIS A 170 16.37 -13.36 47.59
CA HIS A 170 17.25 -13.99 48.57
C HIS A 170 18.78 -13.91 48.39
#